data_AF-A0A832TP33-F1
#
_entry.id   AF-A0A832TP33-F1
#
_cell.length_a   1.000
_cell.length_b   1.000
_cell.length_c   1.000
_cell.angle_alpha   90.00
_cell.angle_beta   90.00
_cell.angle_gamma   90.00
#
_symmetry.space_group_name_H-M   'P 1'
#
loop_
_entity.id
_entity.type
_entity.pdbx_description
1 polymer ?
#
loop_
_entity_poly.entity_id
_entity_poly.type
_entity_poly.pdbx_seq_one_letter_code
_entity_poly.pdbx_strand_id
1 'polypeptide(L)'
;AGAAYVISDVELDELAADKNQARTLANECDLFIAETQFMPIIGKNLGIVLGPRGKMPIPLLPNKDIGELIQSKQNAVRLRSKDKLTFHVPVGRRNMNPDDLAENIETIVSRLERVLDKGKHNLRTVYVTTTMGKSERVV
;
A
#
# COMPACT_ATOMS: atom_id res chain seq x y z
N ALA A 1 4.40 -19.25 0.11
CA ALA A 1 4.48 -17.93 -0.56
C ALA A 1 4.69 -16.89 0.52
N GLY A 2 5.62 -15.94 0.38
CA GLY A 2 6.08 -15.04 1.47
C GLY A 2 5.07 -14.06 2.07
N ALA A 3 3.80 -14.42 2.19
CA ALA A 3 2.82 -13.68 2.97
C ALA A 3 3.23 -13.65 4.44
N ALA A 4 3.14 -12.48 5.07
CA ALA A 4 3.43 -12.31 6.49
C ALA A 4 2.38 -12.99 7.38
N TYR A 5 1.11 -13.01 6.92
CA TYR A 5 -0.01 -13.66 7.58
C TYR A 5 -0.87 -14.39 6.55
N VAL A 6 -1.37 -15.56 6.94
CA VAL A 6 -2.40 -16.31 6.23
C VAL A 6 -3.57 -16.44 7.20
N ILE A 7 -4.76 -16.01 6.76
CA ILE A 7 -5.97 -15.97 7.59
C ILE A 7 -6.94 -16.97 6.98
N SER A 8 -7.36 -17.95 7.79
CA SER A 8 -8.42 -18.90 7.45
C SER A 8 -9.81 -18.30 7.62
N ASP A 9 -10.83 -19.00 7.15
CA ASP A 9 -12.25 -18.66 7.32
C ASP A 9 -12.65 -18.54 8.79
N VAL A 10 -12.20 -19.47 9.64
CA VAL A 10 -12.48 -19.45 11.09
C VAL A 10 -11.83 -18.25 11.77
N GLU A 11 -10.57 -17.98 11.47
CA GLU A 11 -9.84 -16.82 12.04
C GLU A 11 -10.41 -15.49 11.54
N LEU A 12 -10.98 -15.44 10.33
CA LEU A 12 -11.62 -14.25 9.80
C LEU A 12 -12.85 -13.85 10.63
N ASP A 13 -13.63 -14.84 11.08
CA ASP A 13 -14.79 -14.60 11.95
C ASP A 13 -14.38 -14.17 13.36
N GLU A 14 -13.27 -14.71 13.90
CA GLU A 14 -12.70 -14.25 15.17
C GLU A 14 -12.19 -12.81 15.09
N LEU A 15 -11.52 -12.45 13.99
CA LEU A 15 -11.06 -11.09 13.73
C LEU A 15 -12.22 -10.11 13.49
N ALA A 16 -13.35 -10.60 12.97
CA ALA A 16 -14.56 -9.82 12.86
C ALA A 16 -15.18 -9.51 14.23
N ALA A 17 -15.07 -10.45 15.18
CA ALA A 17 -15.53 -10.27 16.55
C ALA A 17 -14.60 -9.35 17.37
N ASP A 18 -13.28 -9.53 17.25
CA ASP A 18 -12.29 -8.73 17.97
C ASP A 18 -11.74 -7.55 17.14
N LYS A 19 -12.33 -6.37 17.37
CA LYS A 19 -11.93 -5.12 16.73
C LYS A 19 -10.51 -4.66 17.08
N ASN A 20 -9.96 -5.07 18.22
CA ASN A 20 -8.61 -4.65 18.62
C ASN A 20 -7.56 -5.40 17.81
N GLN A 21 -7.71 -6.72 17.68
CA GLN A 21 -6.83 -7.53 16.84
C GLN A 21 -6.88 -7.10 15.36
N ALA A 22 -8.08 -6.83 14.84
CA ALA A 22 -8.25 -6.30 13.49
C ALA A 22 -7.52 -4.96 13.28
N ARG A 23 -7.47 -4.09 14.31
CA ARG A 23 -6.74 -2.81 14.26
C ARG A 23 -5.22 -3.03 14.24
N THR A 24 -4.71 -3.97 15.03
CA THR A 24 -3.29 -4.31 15.07
C THR A 24 -2.85 -4.86 13.71
N LEU A 25 -3.57 -5.84 13.16
CA LEU A 25 -3.29 -6.37 11.83
C LEU A 25 -3.34 -5.29 10.74
N ALA A 26 -4.32 -4.39 10.79
CA ALA A 26 -4.42 -3.29 9.84
C ALA A 26 -3.28 -2.27 9.95
N ASN A 27 -2.59 -2.19 11.09
CA ASN A 27 -1.43 -1.33 11.24
C ASN A 27 -0.14 -2.02 10.76
N GLU A 28 -0.01 -3.33 10.99
CA GLU A 28 1.16 -4.13 10.60
C GLU A 28 1.20 -4.47 9.11
N CYS A 29 0.03 -4.73 8.50
CA CYS A 29 -0.07 -5.10 7.10
C CYS A 29 -0.53 -3.92 6.24
N ASP A 30 0.15 -3.66 5.13
CA ASP A 30 -0.21 -2.58 4.19
C ASP A 30 -1.15 -3.01 3.06
N LEU A 31 -1.07 -4.29 2.68
CA LEU A 31 -1.83 -4.86 1.57
C LEU A 31 -2.56 -6.11 2.06
N PHE A 32 -3.84 -6.21 1.68
CA PHE A 32 -4.69 -7.35 1.93
C PHE A 32 -5.09 -7.95 0.60
N ILE A 33 -4.99 -9.27 0.47
CA ILE A 33 -5.44 -10.03 -0.70
C ILE A 33 -6.48 -11.02 -0.17
N ALA A 34 -7.63 -11.07 -0.81
CA ALA A 34 -8.66 -12.02 -0.42
C ALA A 34 -9.41 -12.52 -1.65
N GLU A 35 -9.95 -13.74 -1.55
CA GLU A 35 -10.81 -14.31 -2.57
C GLU A 35 -12.13 -13.54 -2.65
N THR A 36 -12.72 -13.53 -3.85
CA THR A 36 -13.96 -12.79 -4.12
C THR A 36 -15.13 -13.26 -3.25
N GLN A 37 -15.13 -14.53 -2.83
CA GLN A 37 -16.15 -15.12 -1.97
C GLN A 37 -16.20 -14.47 -0.57
N PHE A 38 -15.05 -14.04 -0.03
CA PHE A 38 -14.95 -13.44 1.30
C PHE A 38 -15.11 -11.92 1.31
N MET A 39 -15.16 -11.25 0.14
CA MET A 39 -15.28 -9.79 0.05
C MET A 39 -16.51 -9.21 0.77
N PRO A 40 -17.71 -9.83 0.72
CA PRO A 40 -18.88 -9.29 1.45
C PRO A 40 -18.66 -9.30 2.97
N ILE A 41 -18.04 -10.35 3.50
CA ILE A 41 -17.76 -10.52 4.93
C ILE A 41 -16.71 -9.49 5.36
N ILE A 42 -15.62 -9.38 4.61
CA ILE A 42 -14.54 -8.41 4.86
C ILE A 42 -15.08 -6.98 4.77
N GLY A 43 -15.91 -6.67 3.78
CA GLY A 43 -16.53 -5.36 3.61
C GLY A 43 -17.41 -4.97 4.80
N LYS A 44 -18.23 -5.90 5.30
CA LYS A 44 -19.12 -5.67 6.45
C LYS A 44 -18.36 -5.54 7.76
N ASN A 45 -17.42 -6.44 8.02
CA ASN A 45 -16.80 -6.59 9.35
C ASN A 45 -15.49 -5.80 9.47
N LEU A 46 -14.62 -5.90 8.48
CA LEU A 46 -13.30 -5.25 8.47
C LEU A 46 -13.30 -3.91 7.74
N GLY A 47 -14.32 -3.59 6.95
CA GLY A 47 -14.45 -2.31 6.25
C GLY A 47 -14.39 -1.09 7.17
N ILE A 48 -14.92 -1.21 8.39
CA ILE A 48 -14.87 -0.16 9.43
C ILE A 48 -13.42 0.15 9.85
N VAL A 49 -12.56 -0.86 9.87
CA VAL A 49 -11.15 -0.74 10.29
C VAL A 49 -10.25 -0.36 9.12
N LEU A 50 -10.44 -1.02 7.97
CA LEU A 50 -9.61 -0.88 6.77
C LEU A 50 -9.93 0.38 5.95
N GLY A 51 -11.19 0.82 5.93
CA GLY A 51 -11.65 1.97 5.15
C GLY A 51 -10.97 3.29 5.52
N PRO A 52 -10.98 3.72 6.80
CA PRO A 52 -10.29 4.95 7.23
C PRO A 52 -8.78 4.93 6.95
N ARG A 53 -8.16 3.74 7.01
CA ARG A 53 -6.75 3.51 6.68
C ARG A 53 -6.49 3.44 5.17
N GLY A 54 -7.53 3.18 4.37
CA GLY A 54 -7.43 2.99 2.93
C GLY A 54 -6.77 1.68 2.53
N LYS A 55 -6.84 0.66 3.38
CA LYS A 55 -6.20 -0.63 3.17
C LYS A 55 -7.22 -1.67 2.68
N MET A 56 -8.10 -1.27 1.76
CA MET A 56 -9.10 -2.18 1.22
C MET A 56 -8.45 -3.36 0.48
N PRO A 57 -8.97 -4.59 0.64
CA PRO A 57 -8.39 -5.76 0.03
C PRO A 57 -8.47 -5.74 -1.49
N ILE A 58 -7.49 -6.38 -2.13
CA ILE A 58 -7.45 -6.62 -3.56
C ILE A 58 -8.08 -8.00 -3.83
N PRO A 59 -9.03 -8.11 -4.77
CA PRO A 59 -9.64 -9.39 -5.10
C PRO A 59 -8.64 -10.30 -5.82
N LEU A 60 -8.57 -11.56 -5.36
CA LEU A 60 -7.91 -12.64 -6.06
C LEU A 60 -8.86 -13.24 -7.10
N LEU A 61 -8.42 -13.29 -8.36
CA LEU A 61 -9.15 -13.95 -9.44
C LEU A 61 -8.80 -15.45 -9.46
N PRO A 62 -9.76 -16.36 -9.73
CA PRO A 62 -9.55 -17.81 -9.63
C PRO A 62 -8.41 -18.37 -10.49
N ASN A 63 -8.11 -17.73 -11.62
CA ASN A 63 -7.13 -18.22 -12.60
C ASN A 63 -5.72 -17.65 -12.40
N LYS A 64 -5.46 -16.89 -11.32
CA LYS A 64 -4.19 -16.19 -11.11
C LYS A 64 -3.36 -16.90 -10.05
N ASP A 65 -2.07 -17.13 -10.34
CA ASP A 65 -1.13 -17.66 -9.37
C ASP A 65 -1.00 -16.67 -8.19
N ILE A 66 -1.29 -17.18 -6.99
CA ILE A 66 -1.21 -16.45 -5.73
C ILE A 66 0.24 -16.07 -5.43
N GLY A 67 1.20 -16.93 -5.77
CA GLY A 67 2.62 -16.71 -5.53
C GLY A 67 3.16 -15.49 -6.27
N GLU A 68 2.90 -15.43 -7.57
CA GLU A 68 3.30 -14.28 -8.41
C GLU A 68 2.59 -12.99 -7.98
N LEU A 69 1.30 -13.08 -7.63
CA LEU A 69 0.55 -11.93 -7.17
C LEU A 69 1.15 -11.37 -5.87
N ILE A 70 1.48 -12.23 -4.90
CA ILE A 70 2.10 -11.81 -3.64
C ILE A 70 3.45 -11.14 -3.91
N GLN A 71 4.32 -11.74 -4.72
CA GLN A 71 5.64 -11.17 -5.03
C GLN A 71 5.52 -9.80 -5.71
N SER A 72 4.64 -9.68 -6.71
CA SER A 72 4.38 -8.41 -7.39
C SER A 72 3.87 -7.34 -6.44
N LYS A 73 3.06 -7.72 -5.44
CA LYS A 73 2.47 -6.79 -4.48
C LYS A 73 3.41 -6.44 -3.32
N GLN A 74 4.33 -7.32 -2.93
CA GLN A 74 5.32 -7.04 -1.88
C GLN A 74 6.22 -5.86 -2.21
N ASN A 75 6.62 -5.72 -3.47
CA ASN A 75 7.49 -4.63 -3.93
C ASN A 75 6.70 -3.40 -4.39
N ALA A 76 5.37 -3.44 -4.35
CA ALA A 76 4.52 -2.34 -4.80
C ALA A 76 4.22 -1.38 -3.66
N VAL A 77 4.29 -0.08 -3.94
CA VAL A 77 3.94 0.96 -2.97
C VAL A 77 2.64 1.65 -3.38
N ARG A 78 1.78 1.94 -2.42
CA ARG A 78 0.48 2.58 -2.66
C ARG A 78 0.60 4.11 -2.59
N LEU A 79 0.25 4.77 -3.69
CA LEU A 79 0.08 6.22 -3.75
C LEU A 79 -1.36 6.58 -3.36
N ARG A 80 -1.54 7.39 -2.31
CA ARG A 80 -2.86 7.91 -1.92
C ARG A 80 -2.73 9.34 -1.41
N SER A 81 -3.55 10.22 -1.98
CA SER A 81 -3.86 11.53 -1.39
C SER A 81 -5.16 11.42 -0.59
N LYS A 82 -5.23 12.08 0.57
CA LYS A 82 -6.47 12.24 1.34
C LYS A 82 -6.96 13.68 1.16
N ASP A 83 -7.04 14.44 2.25
CA ASP A 83 -7.65 15.78 2.28
C ASP A 83 -6.68 16.89 1.85
N LYS A 84 -5.38 16.63 1.92
CA LYS A 84 -4.33 17.59 1.53
C LYS A 84 -3.77 17.22 0.16
N LEU A 85 -3.37 18.24 -0.60
CA LEU A 85 -2.68 18.11 -1.89
C LEU A 85 -1.20 17.72 -1.72
N THR A 86 -0.93 16.69 -0.93
CA THR A 86 0.40 16.14 -0.69
C THR A 86 0.31 14.62 -0.54
N PHE A 87 1.37 13.92 -0.91
CA PHE A 87 1.54 12.50 -0.68
C PHE A 87 2.94 12.23 -0.16
N HIS A 88 3.08 11.18 0.64
CA HIS A 88 4.34 10.75 1.24
C HIS A 88 4.46 9.25 1.07
N VAL A 89 5.60 8.81 0.56
CA VAL A 89 5.76 7.45 0.03
C VAL A 89 7.16 6.96 0.34
N PRO A 90 7.33 5.73 0.86
CA PRO A 90 8.64 5.12 0.99
C PRO A 90 9.19 4.75 -0.40
N VAL A 91 10.41 5.21 -0.70
CA VAL A 91 11.08 4.97 -2.00
C VAL A 91 12.14 3.87 -1.93
N GLY A 92 12.59 3.50 -0.73
CA GLY A 92 13.60 2.47 -0.54
C GLY A 92 14.23 2.50 0.84
N ARG A 93 15.32 1.76 1.01
CA ARG A 93 16.11 1.69 2.25
C ARG A 93 17.45 2.39 2.06
N ARG A 94 18.04 2.86 3.18
CA ARG A 94 19.35 3.55 3.17
C ARG A 94 20.50 2.71 2.61
N ASN A 95 20.39 1.38 2.67
CA ASN A 95 21.44 0.46 2.22
C ASN A 95 21.38 0.18 0.71
N MET A 96 20.42 0.74 -0.01
CA MET A 96 20.31 0.59 -1.47
C MET A 96 21.28 1.52 -2.19
N ASN A 97 21.65 1.16 -3.42
CA ASN A 97 22.47 2.03 -4.27
C ASN A 97 21.70 3.33 -4.59
N PRO A 98 22.36 4.50 -4.61
CA PRO A 98 21.69 5.75 -4.97
C PRO A 98 21.04 5.74 -6.37
N ASP A 99 21.62 5.01 -7.33
CA ASP A 99 21.05 4.91 -8.68
C ASP A 99 19.71 4.17 -8.68
N ASP A 100 19.62 3.05 -7.96
CA ASP A 100 18.37 2.28 -7.80
C ASP A 100 17.29 3.13 -7.10
N LEU A 101 17.70 3.95 -6.12
CA LEU A 101 16.79 4.87 -5.43
C LEU A 101 16.29 5.97 -6.38
N ALA A 102 17.14 6.49 -7.26
CA ALA A 102 16.75 7.47 -8.26
C ALA A 102 15.76 6.87 -9.27
N GLU A 103 16.00 5.64 -9.73
CA GLU A 103 15.10 4.91 -10.63
C GLU A 103 13.72 4.66 -10.00
N ASN A 104 13.69 4.31 -8.70
CA ASN A 104 12.43 4.17 -7.95
C ASN A 104 11.66 5.50 -7.88
N ILE A 105 12.36 6.60 -7.62
CA ILE A 105 11.75 7.94 -7.58
C ILE A 105 11.19 8.31 -8.96
N GLU A 106 11.95 8.07 -10.03
CA GLU A 106 11.52 8.34 -11.41
C GLU A 106 10.30 7.50 -11.79
N THR A 107 10.25 6.23 -11.37
CA THR A 107 9.09 5.36 -11.56
C THR A 107 7.84 5.93 -10.89
N ILE A 108 7.97 6.47 -9.68
CA ILE A 108 6.84 7.09 -8.97
C ILE A 108 6.40 8.38 -9.65
N VAL A 109 7.34 9.25 -10.02
CA VAL A 109 7.06 10.54 -10.67
C VAL A 109 6.40 10.33 -12.03
N SER A 110 6.94 9.44 -12.86
CA SER A 110 6.36 9.10 -14.17
C SER A 110 4.96 8.49 -14.04
N ARG A 111 4.71 7.67 -13.01
CA ARG A 111 3.37 7.15 -12.73
C ARG A 111 2.40 8.26 -12.35
N LEU A 112 2.82 9.23 -11.54
CA LEU A 112 2.00 10.37 -11.14
C LEU A 112 1.65 11.26 -12.33
N GLU A 113 2.62 11.55 -13.20
CA GLU A 113 2.40 12.36 -14.39
C GLU A 113 1.33 11.77 -15.33
N ARG A 114 1.25 10.44 -15.40
CA ARG A 114 0.23 9.72 -16.19
C ARG A 114 -1.15 9.74 -15.56
N VAL A 115 -1.24 9.88 -14.25
CA VAL A 115 -2.52 9.82 -13.50
C VAL A 115 -3.11 11.22 -13.31
N LEU A 116 -2.28 12.26 -13.25
CA LEU A 116 -2.70 13.66 -13.08
C LEU A 116 -2.97 14.32 -14.42
N ASP A 117 -4.16 14.91 -14.60
CA ASP A 117 -4.59 15.55 -15.87
C ASP A 117 -3.67 16.68 -16.37
N LYS A 118 -2.96 17.36 -15.47
CA LYS A 118 -1.98 18.42 -15.79
C LYS A 118 -0.52 18.01 -15.56
N GLY A 119 -0.29 16.73 -15.30
CA GLY A 119 1.04 16.14 -15.12
C GLY A 119 1.95 16.95 -14.18
N LYS A 120 3.14 17.31 -14.70
CA LYS A 120 4.20 18.05 -13.97
C LYS A 120 3.75 19.42 -13.45
N HIS A 121 2.79 20.08 -14.08
CA HIS A 121 2.37 21.43 -13.64
C HIS A 121 1.64 21.42 -12.29
N ASN A 122 1.12 20.28 -11.87
CA ASN A 122 0.52 20.12 -10.54
C ASN A 122 1.56 19.81 -9.44
N LEU A 123 2.80 19.49 -9.80
CA LEU A 123 3.88 19.17 -8.87
C LEU A 123 4.67 20.45 -8.55
N ARG A 124 4.41 21.04 -7.39
CA ARG A 124 5.09 22.29 -6.97
C ARG A 124 6.54 22.05 -6.54
N THR A 125 6.75 21.02 -5.72
CA THR A 125 8.04 20.73 -5.08
C THR A 125 8.13 19.27 -4.71
N VAL A 126 9.33 18.68 -4.81
CA VAL A 126 9.61 17.30 -4.38
C VAL A 126 10.73 17.32 -3.34
N TYR A 127 10.49 16.66 -2.22
CA TYR A 127 11.45 16.54 -1.13
C TYR A 127 11.80 15.08 -0.90
N VAL A 128 13.09 14.81 -0.68
CA VAL A 128 13.60 13.50 -0.29
C VAL A 128 14.19 13.61 1.11
N THR A 129 13.80 12.69 1.98
CA THR A 129 14.25 12.67 3.38
C THR A 129 14.58 11.25 3.77
N THR A 130 15.51 11.09 4.71
CA THR A 130 15.63 9.84 5.46
C THR A 130 14.67 9.89 6.66
N THR A 131 14.34 8.74 7.25
CA THR A 131 13.35 8.64 8.35
C THR A 131 13.65 9.56 9.53
N MET A 132 14.93 9.82 9.82
CA MET A 132 15.40 10.65 10.94
C MET A 132 16.26 11.85 10.50
N GLY A 133 16.40 12.07 9.19
CA GLY A 133 17.29 13.09 8.64
C GLY A 133 16.57 14.37 8.24
N LYS A 134 17.36 15.37 7.84
CA LYS A 134 16.83 16.59 7.25
C LYS A 134 16.26 16.32 5.85
N SER A 135 15.30 17.14 5.45
CA SER A 135 14.67 17.08 4.14
C SER A 135 15.46 17.90 3.12
N GLU A 136 15.81 17.28 2.00
CA GLU A 136 16.45 17.96 0.88
C GLU A 136 15.46 18.13 -0.28
N ARG A 137 15.46 19.30 -0.92
CA ARG A 137 14.61 19.58 -2.09
C ARG A 137 15.30 19.06 -3.34
N VAL A 138 14.57 18.31 -4.16
CA VAL A 138 15.05 17.77 -5.45
C VAL A 138 14.46 18.54 -6.63
N VAL A 139 13.19 18.97 -6.51
CA VAL A 139 12.48 19.82 -7.48
C VAL A 139 11.80 20.96 -6.75
#